data_AF-A0A952CPC0-F1
#
_entry.id   AF-A0A952CPC0-F1
#
_cell.length_a   1.000
_cell.length_b   1.000
_cell.length_c   1.000
_cell.angle_alpha   90.00
_cell.angle_beta   90.00
_cell.angle_gamma   90.00
#
_symmetry.space_group_name_H-M   'P 1'
#
loop_
_entity.id
_entity.type
_entity.pdbx_description
1 polymer ?
#
loop_
_entity_poly.entity_id
_entity_poly.type
_entity_poly.pdbx_seq_one_letter_code
_entity_poly.pdbx_strand_id
1 'polypeptide(L)'
;MLEVIQQPWPWYVAGVIIGLIVPALLLLGNKHFGISANLRHACAACFPADIKFFKYDWKKEIWNFFFVGGILAGAAIAAFLLASPEPIAVHPKLVEELSGYGITDMSNMVPTQLFSFESLFSLKGLVMLVGGGFLVGFGSRYAGGCTSGHAIMGLSDLQ
;
A
#
# COMPACT_ATOMS: atom_id res chain seq x y z
N MET A 1 20.62 -13.24 -14.07
CA MET A 1 20.40 -12.29 -12.94
C MET A 1 19.01 -11.68 -12.97
N LEU A 2 18.57 -11.08 -14.08
CA LEU A 2 17.22 -10.50 -14.17
C LEU A 2 16.11 -11.54 -13.94
N GLU A 3 16.27 -12.75 -14.51
CA GLU A 3 15.34 -13.88 -14.32
C GLU A 3 15.13 -14.25 -12.84
N VAL A 4 16.17 -14.15 -12.00
CA VAL A 4 16.08 -14.45 -10.56
C VAL A 4 15.28 -13.36 -9.82
N ILE A 5 15.34 -12.12 -10.29
CA ILE A 5 14.64 -10.98 -9.68
C ILE A 5 13.17 -10.94 -10.12
N GLN A 6 12.86 -11.43 -11.32
CA GLN A 6 11.51 -11.48 -11.89
C GLN A 6 10.65 -12.64 -11.38
N GLN A 7 11.25 -13.66 -10.78
CA GLN A 7 10.51 -14.78 -10.18
C GLN A 7 9.81 -14.35 -8.89
N PRO A 8 8.72 -15.02 -8.47
CA PRO A 8 8.12 -14.79 -7.16
C PRO A 8 9.10 -15.11 -6.03
N TRP A 9 9.36 -14.14 -5.16
CA TRP A 9 10.25 -14.37 -4.02
C TRP A 9 9.49 -15.05 -2.89
N PRO A 10 10.10 -16.04 -2.21
CA PRO A 10 9.49 -16.64 -1.04
C PRO A 10 9.22 -15.59 0.04
N TRP A 11 8.10 -15.75 0.74
CA TRP A 11 7.64 -14.79 1.76
C TRP A 11 8.67 -14.54 2.87
N TYR A 12 9.49 -15.53 3.22
CA TYR A 12 10.53 -15.39 4.25
C TYR A 12 11.71 -14.54 3.79
N VAL A 13 11.99 -14.47 2.48
CA VAL A 13 13.02 -13.57 1.93
C VAL A 13 12.47 -12.15 1.86
N ALA A 14 11.29 -11.99 1.26
CA ALA A 14 10.64 -10.69 1.12
C ALA A 14 10.36 -10.05 2.51
N GLY A 15 9.89 -10.85 3.47
CA GLY A 15 9.61 -10.41 4.83
C GLY A 15 10.85 -9.90 5.56
N VAL A 16 11.98 -10.60 5.48
CA VAL A 16 13.25 -10.13 6.06
C VAL A 16 13.70 -8.82 5.43
N ILE A 17 13.62 -8.69 4.10
CA ILE A 17 14.01 -7.46 3.40
C ILE A 17 13.13 -6.28 3.81
N ILE A 18 11.80 -6.47 3.85
CA ILE A 18 10.86 -5.45 4.32
C ILE A 18 11.15 -5.08 5.78
N GLY A 19 11.41 -6.07 6.64
CA GLY A 19 11.76 -5.85 8.04
C GLY A 19 13.03 -5.03 8.20
N LEU A 20 14.05 -5.27 7.39
CA LEU A 20 15.32 -4.52 7.40
C LEU A 20 15.18 -3.05 6.97
N ILE A 21 14.08 -2.68 6.31
CA ILE A 21 13.80 -1.26 5.99
C ILE A 21 13.61 -0.44 7.27
N VAL A 22 13.03 -1.03 8.33
CA VAL A 22 12.82 -0.35 9.62
C VAL A 22 14.13 0.10 10.26
N PRO A 23 15.11 -0.78 10.57
CA PRO A 23 16.39 -0.36 11.12
C PRO A 23 17.18 0.50 10.14
N ALA A 24 17.06 0.29 8.83
CA ALA A 24 17.72 1.17 7.86
C ALA A 24 17.21 2.62 7.97
N LEU A 25 15.90 2.84 8.06
CA LEU A 25 15.32 4.18 8.22
C LEU A 25 15.64 4.81 9.57
N LEU A 26 15.66 4.02 10.63
CA LEU A 26 16.02 4.47 11.97
C LEU A 26 17.50 4.84 12.08
N LEU A 27 18.41 3.99 11.60
CA LEU A 27 19.86 4.19 11.72
C LEU A 27 20.39 5.28 10.79
N LEU A 28 19.87 5.38 9.56
CA LEU A 28 20.39 6.33 8.56
C LEU A 28 19.80 7.74 8.71
N GLY A 29 18.58 7.86 9.23
CA GLY A 29 17.88 9.14 9.22
C GLY A 29 17.01 9.43 10.43
N ASN A 30 16.93 8.50 11.40
CA ASN A 30 15.98 8.54 12.51
C ASN A 30 14.56 8.87 12.04
N LYS A 31 14.14 8.24 10.94
CA LYS A 31 12.85 8.49 10.28
C LYS A 31 11.87 7.36 10.56
N HIS A 32 10.62 7.72 10.79
CA HIS A 32 9.55 6.76 11.06
C HIS A 32 8.98 6.22 9.74
N PHE A 33 8.71 4.91 9.68
CA PHE A 33 8.09 4.27 8.54
C PHE A 33 6.56 4.32 8.67
N GLY A 34 5.91 5.30 8.04
CA GLY A 34 4.45 5.45 8.09
C GLY A 34 3.87 6.16 6.88
N ILE A 35 2.84 5.56 6.26
CA ILE A 35 2.22 6.10 5.05
C ILE A 35 0.96 6.93 5.36
N SER A 36 0.16 6.54 6.35
CA SER A 36 -1.13 7.20 6.63
C SER A 36 -1.00 8.68 7.03
N ALA A 37 0.12 9.07 7.63
CA ALA A 37 0.41 10.47 7.95
C ALA A 37 0.50 11.35 6.68
N ASN A 38 0.92 10.79 5.54
CA ASN A 38 1.02 11.51 4.27
C ASN A 38 -0.33 11.99 3.75
N LEU A 39 -1.41 11.23 3.99
CA LEU A 39 -2.76 11.68 3.63
C LEU A 39 -3.13 12.96 4.40
N ARG A 40 -2.75 13.04 5.68
CA ARG A 40 -2.93 14.27 6.49
C ARG A 40 -2.06 15.42 6.01
N HIS A 41 -0.81 15.15 5.63
CA HIS A 41 0.10 16.17 5.07
C HIS A 41 -0.43 16.71 3.74
N ALA A 42 -0.89 15.82 2.85
CA ALA A 42 -1.50 16.19 1.58
C ALA A 42 -2.76 17.03 1.77
N CYS A 43 -3.67 16.64 2.68
CA CYS A 43 -4.84 17.46 3.01
C CYS A 43 -4.44 18.84 3.56
N ALA A 44 -3.46 18.92 4.46
CA ALA A 44 -2.99 20.19 5.01
C ALA A 44 -2.33 21.11 3.95
N ALA A 45 -1.70 20.52 2.92
CA ALA A 45 -1.06 21.26 1.84
C ALA A 45 -2.04 21.70 0.74
N CYS A 46 -2.95 20.82 0.31
CA CYS A 46 -3.85 21.06 -0.83
C CYS A 46 -5.18 21.71 -0.44
N PHE A 47 -5.67 21.44 0.77
CA PHE A 47 -6.94 21.96 1.28
C PHE A 47 -6.73 22.51 2.69
N PRO A 48 -6.05 23.68 2.85
CA PRO A 48 -5.84 24.32 4.13
C PRO A 48 -7.17 24.91 4.65
N ALA A 49 -8.09 24.03 5.04
CA ALA A 49 -9.32 24.41 5.71
C ALA A 49 -9.00 25.02 7.09
N ASP A 50 -9.88 25.87 7.60
CA ASP A 50 -9.77 26.47 8.93
C ASP A 50 -10.07 25.46 10.06
N ILE A 51 -9.40 24.32 10.03
CA ILE A 51 -9.55 23.21 10.95
C ILE A 51 -8.23 23.07 11.71
N LYS A 52 -8.28 23.17 13.05
CA LYS A 52 -7.08 23.06 13.92
C LYS A 52 -6.22 21.84 13.60
N PHE A 53 -6.84 20.75 13.16
CA PHE A 53 -6.16 19.50 12.79
C PHE A 53 -5.18 19.64 11.59
N PHE A 54 -5.47 20.54 10.64
CA PHE A 54 -4.61 20.79 9.46
C PHE A 54 -3.64 21.96 9.66
N LYS A 55 -3.77 22.70 10.77
CA LYS A 55 -2.88 23.82 11.13
C LYS A 55 -1.63 23.33 11.84
N TYR A 56 -0.67 22.84 11.08
CA TYR A 56 0.68 22.50 11.55
C TYR A 56 1.68 22.65 10.41
N ASP A 57 2.96 22.70 10.76
CA ASP A 57 4.04 22.81 9.78
C ASP A 57 4.34 21.44 9.14
N TRP A 58 3.57 21.09 8.12
CA TRP A 58 3.72 19.84 7.37
C TRP A 58 5.06 19.73 6.65
N LYS A 59 5.77 20.84 6.42
CA LYS A 59 7.09 20.84 5.74
C LYS A 59 8.16 20.13 6.56
N LYS A 60 7.98 20.03 7.88
CA LYS A 60 8.87 19.24 8.75
C LYS A 60 8.86 17.74 8.41
N GLU A 61 7.76 17.28 7.82
CA GLU A 61 7.52 15.89 7.42
C GLU A 61 7.73 15.66 5.92
N ILE A 62 8.45 16.56 5.22
CA ILE A 62 8.68 16.47 3.77
C ILE A 62 9.34 15.16 3.34
N TRP A 63 10.11 14.55 4.24
CA TRP A 63 10.71 13.23 4.04
C TRP A 63 9.68 12.17 3.65
N ASN A 64 8.50 12.22 4.24
CA ASN A 64 7.46 11.22 4.02
C ASN A 64 6.91 11.30 2.58
N PHE A 65 6.94 12.47 1.94
CA PHE A 65 6.60 12.63 0.52
C PHE A 65 7.68 12.05 -0.41
N PHE A 66 8.97 12.27 -0.11
CA PHE A 66 10.05 11.62 -0.86
C PHE A 66 9.95 10.10 -0.75
N PHE A 67 9.61 9.60 0.44
CA PHE A 67 9.40 8.19 0.69
C PHE A 67 8.23 7.62 -0.14
N VAL A 68 7.07 8.30 -0.16
CA VAL A 68 5.94 7.90 -1.03
C VAL A 68 6.31 7.95 -2.51
N GLY A 69 7.03 8.98 -2.94
CA GLY A 69 7.54 9.08 -4.32
C GLY A 69 8.46 7.92 -4.68
N GLY A 70 9.35 7.52 -3.76
CA GLY A 70 10.21 6.35 -3.91
C GLY A 70 9.42 5.04 -4.01
N ILE A 71 8.36 4.87 -3.21
CA ILE A 71 7.46 3.70 -3.31
C ILE A 71 6.80 3.67 -4.70
N LEU A 72 6.27 4.78 -5.18
CA LEU A 72 5.62 4.84 -6.50
C LEU A 72 6.60 4.54 -7.63
N ALA A 73 7.81 5.09 -7.58
CA ALA A 73 8.86 4.82 -8.55
C ALA A 73 9.30 3.34 -8.50
N GLY A 74 9.49 2.79 -7.31
CA GLY A 74 9.81 1.37 -7.12
C GLY A 74 8.71 0.45 -7.65
N ALA A 75 7.44 0.79 -7.39
CA ALA A 75 6.30 0.06 -7.93
C ALA A 75 6.23 0.12 -9.46
N ALA A 76 6.50 1.28 -10.07
CA ALA A 76 6.56 1.42 -11.52
C ALA A 76 7.71 0.58 -12.12
N ILE A 77 8.90 0.61 -11.51
CA ILE A 77 10.02 -0.24 -11.92
C ILE A 77 9.64 -1.73 -11.82
N ALA A 78 9.02 -2.13 -10.71
CA ALA A 78 8.57 -3.50 -10.51
C ALA A 78 7.53 -3.93 -11.55
N ALA A 79 6.55 -3.08 -11.83
CA ALA A 79 5.45 -3.40 -12.76
C ALA A 79 5.86 -3.37 -14.23
N PHE A 80 6.79 -2.50 -14.64
CA PHE A 80 7.16 -2.34 -16.05
C PHE A 80 8.45 -3.06 -16.45
N LEU A 81 9.40 -3.22 -15.52
CA LEU A 81 10.72 -3.83 -15.82
C LEU A 81 10.91 -5.21 -15.18
N LEU A 82 10.27 -5.47 -14.05
CA LEU A 82 10.45 -6.70 -13.28
C LEU A 82 9.20 -7.58 -13.21
N ALA A 83 8.16 -7.29 -14.00
CA ALA A 83 6.95 -8.09 -14.02
C ALA A 83 7.27 -9.53 -14.44
N SER A 84 6.78 -10.47 -13.64
CA SER A 84 6.90 -11.89 -13.97
C SER A 84 6.02 -12.22 -15.17
N PRO A 85 6.52 -12.99 -16.16
CA PRO A 85 5.68 -13.47 -17.26
C PRO A 85 4.78 -14.63 -16.83
N GLU A 86 5.03 -15.23 -15.66
CA GLU A 86 4.22 -16.34 -15.17
C GLU A 86 2.90 -15.86 -14.55
N PRO A 87 1.79 -16.59 -14.77
CA PRO A 87 0.52 -16.28 -14.13
C PRO A 87 0.63 -16.45 -12.62
N ILE A 88 -0.23 -15.75 -11.89
CA ILE A 88 -0.27 -15.84 -10.43
C ILE A 88 -0.66 -17.27 -10.04
N ALA A 89 0.17 -17.87 -9.18
CA ALA A 89 -0.09 -19.18 -8.62
C ALA A 89 -1.22 -19.09 -7.57
N VAL A 90 -2.47 -19.30 -8.01
CA VAL A 90 -3.66 -19.34 -7.16
C VAL A 90 -4.04 -20.80 -6.89
N HIS A 91 -4.36 -21.13 -5.65
CA HIS A 91 -4.78 -22.49 -5.29
C HIS A 91 -6.10 -22.87 -6.02
N PRO A 92 -6.24 -24.08 -6.60
CA PRO A 92 -7.41 -24.44 -7.42
C PRO A 92 -8.77 -24.26 -6.72
N LYS A 93 -8.87 -24.60 -5.43
CA LYS A 93 -10.09 -24.37 -4.64
C LYS A 93 -10.48 -22.90 -4.55
N LEU A 94 -9.50 -22.00 -4.48
CA LEU A 94 -9.76 -20.57 -4.47
C LEU A 94 -10.23 -20.08 -5.84
N VAL A 95 -9.69 -20.63 -6.93
CA VAL A 95 -10.18 -20.34 -8.29
C VAL A 95 -11.64 -20.76 -8.45
N GLU A 96 -12.00 -21.95 -7.98
CA GLU A 96 -13.38 -22.44 -7.97
C GLU A 96 -14.30 -21.51 -7.18
N GLU A 97 -13.92 -21.12 -5.96
CA GLU A 97 -14.72 -20.22 -5.14
C GLU A 97 -14.87 -18.82 -5.76
N LEU A 98 -13.77 -18.24 -6.25
CA LEU A 98 -13.76 -16.91 -6.88
C LEU A 98 -14.63 -16.87 -8.15
N SER A 99 -14.67 -17.98 -8.91
CA SER A 99 -15.56 -18.10 -10.07
C SER A 99 -17.04 -17.95 -9.68
N GLY A 100 -17.43 -18.45 -8.51
CA GLY A 100 -18.78 -18.29 -7.95
C GLY A 100 -19.14 -16.84 -7.60
N TYR A 101 -18.13 -16.00 -7.31
CA TYR A 101 -18.31 -14.56 -7.08
C TYR A 101 -18.21 -13.70 -8.36
N GLY A 102 -18.05 -14.34 -9.52
CA GLY A 102 -17.89 -13.67 -10.82
C GLY A 102 -16.47 -13.16 -11.09
N ILE A 103 -15.47 -13.67 -10.37
CA ILE A 103 -14.05 -13.33 -10.56
C ILE A 103 -13.40 -14.47 -11.35
N THR A 104 -13.26 -14.26 -12.66
CA THR A 104 -12.83 -15.31 -13.61
C THR A 104 -11.48 -15.03 -14.25
N ASP A 105 -10.97 -13.79 -14.13
CA ASP A 105 -9.69 -13.37 -14.69
C ASP A 105 -8.65 -13.27 -13.58
N MET A 106 -7.63 -14.12 -13.67
CA MET A 106 -6.50 -14.19 -12.74
C MET A 106 -5.18 -13.82 -13.43
N SER A 107 -5.23 -13.20 -14.60
CA SER A 107 -4.04 -12.78 -15.34
C SER A 107 -3.25 -11.67 -14.63
N ASN A 108 -3.93 -10.86 -13.82
CA ASN A 108 -3.37 -9.71 -13.11
C ASN A 108 -3.34 -9.94 -11.60
N MET A 109 -2.41 -9.27 -10.89
CA MET A 109 -2.25 -9.41 -9.43
C MET A 109 -3.51 -9.06 -8.65
N VAL A 110 -4.37 -8.23 -9.25
CA VAL A 110 -5.62 -7.79 -8.68
C VAL A 110 -6.70 -7.98 -9.75
N PRO A 111 -7.85 -8.58 -9.43
CA PRO A 111 -8.89 -8.87 -10.43
C PRO A 111 -9.50 -7.58 -10.97
N THR A 112 -9.42 -7.41 -12.30
CA THR A 112 -9.93 -6.24 -13.04
C THR A 112 -11.44 -6.09 -12.90
N GLN A 113 -12.17 -7.19 -12.64
CA GLN A 113 -13.60 -7.18 -12.36
C GLN A 113 -13.95 -6.39 -11.08
N LEU A 114 -13.03 -6.32 -10.11
CA LEU A 114 -13.22 -5.55 -8.89
C LEU A 114 -12.50 -4.19 -8.96
N PHE A 115 -11.29 -4.18 -9.51
CA PHE A 115 -10.39 -3.03 -9.52
C PHE A 115 -10.23 -2.48 -10.93
N SER A 116 -11.26 -1.78 -11.42
CA SER A 116 -11.23 -1.04 -12.67
C SER A 116 -11.99 0.28 -12.57
N PHE A 117 -11.69 1.21 -13.49
CA PHE A 117 -12.43 2.46 -13.60
C PHE A 117 -13.92 2.23 -13.93
N GLU A 118 -14.23 1.17 -14.67
CA GLU A 118 -15.61 0.77 -14.99
C GLU A 118 -16.34 0.31 -13.73
N SER A 119 -15.71 -0.54 -12.91
CA SER A 119 -16.28 -1.02 -11.64
C SER A 119 -16.53 0.12 -10.65
N LEU A 120 -15.73 1.19 -10.68
CA LEU A 120 -15.90 2.39 -9.85
C LEU A 120 -17.25 3.09 -10.05
N PHE A 121 -17.83 3.02 -11.27
CA PHE A 121 -19.15 3.58 -11.57
C PHE A 121 -20.30 2.61 -11.27
N SER A 122 -20.00 1.36 -10.91
CA SER A 122 -21.02 0.42 -10.43
C SER A 122 -21.31 0.64 -8.95
N LEU A 123 -22.54 0.33 -8.51
CA LEU A 123 -22.89 0.41 -7.08
C LEU A 123 -21.97 -0.47 -6.21
N LYS A 124 -21.69 -1.69 -6.68
CA LYS A 124 -20.83 -2.65 -5.97
C LYS A 124 -19.41 -2.10 -5.84
N GLY A 125 -18.80 -1.64 -6.93
CA GLY A 125 -17.43 -1.12 -6.90
C GLY A 125 -17.32 0.22 -6.17
N LEU A 126 -18.33 1.10 -6.23
CA LEU A 126 -18.36 2.32 -5.43
C LEU A 126 -18.39 2.01 -3.93
N VAL A 127 -19.25 1.08 -3.49
CA VAL A 127 -19.29 0.65 -2.08
C VAL A 127 -17.98 0.00 -1.65
N MET A 128 -17.41 -0.91 -2.46
CA MET A 128 -16.17 -1.60 -2.09
C MET A 128 -14.95 -0.67 -2.11
N LEU A 129 -14.77 0.13 -3.16
CA LEU A 129 -13.57 0.95 -3.35
C LEU A 129 -13.64 2.26 -2.57
N VAL A 130 -14.73 3.02 -2.70
CA VAL A 130 -14.88 4.30 -2.00
C VAL A 130 -15.25 4.07 -0.54
N GLY A 131 -16.24 3.21 -0.28
CA GLY A 131 -16.63 2.86 1.08
C GLY A 131 -15.51 2.14 1.84
N GLY A 132 -14.88 1.14 1.22
CA GLY A 132 -13.72 0.45 1.80
C GLY A 132 -12.53 1.39 2.03
N GLY A 133 -12.21 2.25 1.06
CA GLY A 133 -11.15 3.25 1.21
C GLY A 133 -11.41 4.23 2.36
N PHE A 134 -12.66 4.68 2.50
CA PHE A 134 -13.08 5.51 3.64
C PHE A 134 -12.89 4.77 4.96
N LEU A 135 -13.35 3.52 5.06
CA LEU A 135 -13.22 2.71 6.28
C LEU A 135 -11.74 2.47 6.65
N VAL A 136 -10.88 2.19 5.68
CA VAL A 136 -9.43 2.03 5.89
C VAL A 136 -8.80 3.34 6.37
N GLY A 137 -9.16 4.48 5.76
CA GLY A 137 -8.67 5.80 6.16
C GLY A 137 -9.13 6.20 7.56
N PHE A 138 -10.43 6.05 7.82
CA PHE A 138 -11.03 6.29 9.13
C PHE A 138 -10.41 5.37 10.20
N GLY A 139 -10.34 4.07 9.95
CA GLY A 139 -9.78 3.08 10.86
C GLY A 139 -8.30 3.34 11.17
N SER A 140 -7.49 3.63 10.14
CA SER A 140 -6.08 4.00 10.32
C SER A 140 -5.93 5.24 11.20
N ARG A 141 -6.82 6.22 11.07
CA ARG A 141 -6.80 7.41 11.92
C ARG A 141 -7.27 7.10 13.33
N TYR A 142 -8.35 6.34 13.47
CA TYR A 142 -8.92 5.95 14.75
C TYR A 142 -7.92 5.15 15.59
N ALA A 143 -7.20 4.22 14.96
CA ALA A 143 -6.15 3.43 15.59
C ALA A 143 -4.85 4.21 15.84
N GLY A 144 -4.64 5.36 15.19
CA GLY A 144 -3.40 6.15 15.30
C GLY A 144 -2.29 5.73 14.34
N GLY A 145 -2.52 4.75 13.46
CA GLY A 145 -1.62 4.38 12.37
C GLY A 145 -2.19 3.28 11.47
N CYS A 146 -1.51 3.04 10.35
CA CYS A 146 -1.82 1.95 9.40
C CYS A 146 -0.86 0.77 9.58
N THR A 147 -1.00 -0.28 8.75
CA THR A 147 -0.15 -1.49 8.80
C THR A 147 1.35 -1.18 8.79
N SER A 148 1.80 -0.21 7.96
CA SER A 148 3.20 0.21 7.97
C SER A 148 3.65 0.83 9.30
N GLY A 149 2.86 1.76 9.85
CA GLY A 149 3.22 2.47 11.07
C GLY A 149 3.08 1.64 12.35
N HIS A 150 1.98 0.90 12.54
CA HIS A 150 1.75 0.14 13.77
C HIS A 150 2.27 -1.30 13.70
N ALA A 151 2.10 -1.98 12.56
CA ALA A 151 2.51 -3.39 12.48
C ALA A 151 3.99 -3.53 12.11
N ILE A 152 4.43 -2.94 11.01
CA ILE A 152 5.82 -3.12 10.55
C ILE A 152 6.79 -2.36 11.47
N MET A 153 6.56 -1.06 11.66
CA MET A 153 7.40 -0.20 12.49
C MET A 153 7.11 -0.39 13.99
N GLY A 154 5.85 -0.21 14.41
CA GLY A 154 5.45 -0.23 15.82
C GLY A 154 5.83 -1.52 16.56
N LEU A 155 5.54 -2.70 16.00
CA LEU A 155 5.94 -3.97 16.62
C LEU A 155 7.46 -4.15 16.70
N SER A 156 8.18 -3.60 15.73
CA SER A 156 9.65 -3.67 15.68
C SER A 156 10.31 -2.71 16.69
N ASP A 157 9.62 -1.63 17.03
CA ASP A 157 10.01 -0.62 18.05
C ASP A 157 9.37 -0.90 19.43
N LEU A 158 8.67 -2.03 19.57
CA LEU A 158 7.99 -2.48 20.80
C LEU A 158 6.99 -1.45 21.38
N GLN A 159 6.25 -0.76 20.49
CA GLN A 159 5.17 0.18 20.83
C GLN A 159 3.88 -0.54 21.19
#